data_AF-A0A1E7J4C4-F1
#
_entry.id   AF-A0A1E7J4C4-F1
#
_cell.length_a   1.000
_cell.length_b   1.000
_cell.length_c   1.000
_cell.angle_alpha   90.00
_cell.angle_beta   90.00
_cell.angle_gamma   90.00
#
_symmetry.space_group_name_H-M   'P 1'
#
loop_
_entity.id
_entity.type
_entity.pdbx_description
1 polymer ?
#
loop_
_entity_poly.entity_id
_entity_poly.type
_entity_poly.pdbx_seq_one_letter_code
_entity_poly.pdbx_strand_id
1 'polypeptide(L)'
;MTKAKIIGIMSVAFILLLSSSSLIFAEIWQTKAISLFSDDYYEQCMELTQEYKKDNLGLMFLTFSHLQEYTFNNTKYDKEKYKNYLMLLEDKTGSNDIENLLFFVDQKDKPAVVKAARRLLKAAFKNCTENEDVERLIPFLKISDDETNDLTLKTIQRIITPKRKVVSKGGTLRKKDIIMMSDPELIKALLEKVTVSSKAAKILVSIEEPVLKYMSGYDGEKIGKLENKINKAMSKRKKKYPESNWYSAIGKTRSHGRSEVGDGGDDG
;
A
#
# COMPACT_ATOMS: atom_id res chain seq x y z
N MET A 1 -11.12 -27.53 45.37
CA MET A 1 -11.02 -26.16 45.93
C MET A 1 -9.52 -25.83 45.93
N THR A 2 -8.93 -24.82 45.28
CA THR A 2 -9.43 -23.57 44.68
C THR A 2 -8.34 -22.99 43.75
N LYS A 3 -8.75 -22.49 42.58
CA LYS A 3 -8.25 -21.38 41.71
C LYS A 3 -6.94 -20.65 42.13
N ALA A 4 -5.91 -20.48 41.28
CA ALA A 4 -5.74 -19.57 40.11
C ALA A 4 -4.94 -18.27 40.41
N LYS A 5 -4.20 -17.78 39.38
CA LYS A 5 -3.28 -16.62 39.28
C LYS A 5 -1.85 -16.97 39.72
N ILE A 6 -0.91 -17.20 38.81
CA ILE A 6 -0.22 -16.17 38.01
C ILE A 6 -0.05 -16.64 36.56
N ILE A 7 -0.93 -16.12 35.70
CA ILE A 7 -0.75 -15.95 34.26
C ILE A 7 -0.53 -14.43 34.12
N GLY A 8 0.54 -13.97 33.45
CA GLY A 8 0.61 -12.54 33.14
C GLY A 8 1.87 -11.90 32.58
N ILE A 9 3.09 -12.48 32.66
CA ILE A 9 4.31 -11.72 32.26
C ILE A 9 5.21 -12.48 31.26
N MET A 10 4.87 -13.71 30.87
CA MET A 10 5.74 -14.57 30.05
C MET A 10 5.34 -14.76 28.57
N SER A 11 4.55 -13.86 27.97
CA SER A 11 4.12 -14.01 26.56
C SER A 11 4.37 -12.82 25.62
N VAL A 12 5.06 -11.75 26.05
CA VAL A 12 5.47 -10.66 25.13
C VAL A 12 6.93 -10.80 24.68
N ALA A 13 7.77 -11.51 25.44
CA ALA A 13 9.19 -11.66 25.14
C ALA A 13 9.52 -12.73 24.08
N PHE A 14 8.55 -13.51 23.60
CA PHE A 14 8.80 -14.64 22.67
C PHE A 14 8.27 -14.41 21.24
N ILE A 15 7.57 -13.30 20.97
CA ILE A 15 7.23 -12.87 19.60
C ILE A 15 8.38 -12.03 18.98
N LEU A 16 9.40 -11.69 19.76
CA LEU A 16 10.60 -10.97 19.30
C LEU A 16 11.73 -11.87 18.75
N LEU A 17 11.49 -13.17 18.54
CA LEU A 17 12.56 -14.12 18.18
C LEU A 17 12.36 -14.89 16.86
N LEU A 18 11.40 -14.52 16.00
CA LEU A 18 11.21 -15.15 14.68
C LEU A 18 10.96 -14.18 13.51
N SER A 19 11.53 -12.98 13.54
CA SER A 19 11.70 -12.11 12.36
C SER A 19 13.13 -11.59 12.18
N SER A 20 14.09 -12.20 12.87
CA SER A 20 15.53 -11.94 12.83
C SER A 20 16.19 -12.46 11.53
N SER A 21 15.68 -12.05 10.38
CA SER A 21 16.36 -12.23 9.09
C SER A 21 16.24 -11.04 8.13
N SER A 22 15.70 -9.91 8.57
CA SER A 22 15.80 -8.61 7.88
C SER A 22 16.37 -7.48 8.76
N LEU A 23 16.84 -7.80 9.96
CA LEU A 23 17.35 -6.86 10.96
C LEU A 23 18.75 -7.27 11.43
N ILE A 24 19.75 -7.15 10.55
CA ILE A 24 21.16 -7.13 10.96
C ILE A 24 21.82 -6.00 10.15
N PHE A 25 22.20 -4.93 10.86
CA PHE A 25 22.74 -3.63 10.41
C PHE A 25 21.73 -2.55 10.01
N ALA A 26 20.94 -2.05 10.97
CA ALA A 26 20.75 -0.60 10.99
C ALA A 26 22.15 0.02 11.21
N GLU A 27 22.59 0.91 10.34
CA GLU A 27 23.91 1.54 10.46
C GLU A 27 24.00 2.25 11.83
N ILE A 28 25.16 2.21 12.50
CA ILE A 28 25.35 2.73 13.87
C ILE A 28 24.78 4.15 14.05
N TRP A 29 24.88 4.98 13.00
CA TRP A 29 24.34 6.33 13.01
C TRP A 29 22.81 6.37 13.06
N GLN A 30 22.10 5.41 12.45
CA GLN A 30 20.63 5.36 12.45
C GLN A 30 20.10 5.11 13.86
N THR A 31 20.66 4.13 14.56
CA THR A 31 20.29 3.85 15.96
C THR A 31 20.56 5.05 16.85
N LYS A 32 21.70 5.72 16.66
CA LYS A 32 22.04 6.92 17.42
C LYS A 32 21.11 8.09 17.09
N ALA A 33 20.78 8.32 15.82
CA ALA A 33 19.84 9.36 15.39
C ALA A 33 18.43 9.14 15.95
N ILE A 34 17.95 7.89 15.97
CA ILE A 34 16.67 7.50 16.58
C ILE A 34 16.65 7.87 18.06
N SER A 35 17.68 7.51 18.83
CA SER A 35 17.77 7.84 20.26
C SER A 35 17.80 9.35 20.47
N LEU A 36 18.71 10.06 19.79
CA LEU A 36 18.82 11.52 19.91
C LEU A 36 17.50 12.22 19.59
N PHE A 37 16.82 11.81 18.52
CA PHE A 37 15.54 12.39 18.13
C PHE A 37 14.41 12.08 19.14
N SER A 38 14.37 10.85 19.65
CA SER A 38 13.35 10.41 20.60
C SER A 38 13.50 11.10 21.94
N ASP A 39 14.75 11.30 22.38
CA ASP A 39 15.14 11.93 23.64
C ASP A 39 15.23 13.47 23.55
N ASP A 40 14.67 14.08 22.50
CA ASP A 40 14.59 15.52 22.26
C ASP A 40 15.95 16.25 22.08
N TYR A 41 17.03 15.53 21.77
CA TYR A 41 18.35 16.08 21.44
C TYR A 41 18.46 16.45 19.95
N TYR A 42 17.61 17.36 19.48
CA TYR A 42 17.47 17.67 18.05
C TYR A 42 18.72 18.28 17.41
N GLU A 43 19.42 19.19 18.09
CA GLU A 43 20.66 19.77 17.57
C GLU A 43 21.72 18.70 17.30
N GLN A 44 21.93 17.79 18.26
CA GLN A 44 22.86 16.68 18.12
C GLN A 44 22.40 15.69 17.03
N CYS A 45 21.09 15.47 16.91
CA CYS A 45 20.52 14.67 15.83
C CYS A 45 20.82 15.30 14.47
N MET A 46 20.71 16.63 14.34
CA MET A 46 21.03 17.36 13.11
C MET A 46 22.51 17.29 12.78
N GLU A 47 23.39 17.52 13.75
CA GLU A 47 24.85 17.40 13.56
C GLU A 47 25.24 16.02 13.04
N LEU A 48 24.71 14.96 13.68
CA LEU A 48 24.95 13.58 13.27
C LEU A 48 24.44 13.31 11.85
N THR A 49 23.23 13.75 11.53
CA THR A 49 22.54 13.37 10.27
C THR A 49 22.89 14.26 9.08
N GLN A 50 23.61 15.36 9.31
CA GLN A 50 24.07 16.26 8.25
C GLN A 50 24.98 15.58 7.23
N GLU A 51 25.82 14.65 7.67
CA GLU A 51 26.69 13.84 6.80
C GLU A 51 25.89 12.88 5.90
N TYR A 52 24.68 12.50 6.36
CA TYR A 52 23.79 11.56 5.71
C TYR A 52 22.64 12.23 4.97
N LYS A 53 22.69 13.54 4.72
CA LYS A 53 21.62 14.31 4.02
C LYS A 53 21.28 13.83 2.60
N LYS A 54 22.13 12.98 2.00
CA LYS A 54 21.88 12.33 0.71
C LYS A 54 20.97 11.11 0.84
N ASP A 55 20.96 10.48 2.02
CA ASP A 55 20.04 9.43 2.40
C ASP A 55 18.69 10.06 2.79
N ASN A 56 17.58 9.44 2.37
CA ASN A 56 16.24 9.92 2.70
C ASN A 56 15.98 9.90 4.20
N LEU A 57 16.44 8.87 4.93
CA LEU A 57 16.28 8.78 6.39
C LEU A 57 17.09 9.88 7.09
N GLY A 58 18.33 10.13 6.67
CA GLY A 58 19.13 11.25 7.18
C GLY A 58 18.43 12.59 6.94
N LEU A 59 17.89 12.78 5.73
CA LEU A 59 17.13 13.98 5.39
C LEU A 59 15.82 14.10 6.18
N MET A 60 15.14 12.99 6.52
CA MET A 60 13.96 12.99 7.39
C MET A 60 14.31 13.46 8.80
N PHE A 61 15.39 12.93 9.39
CA PHE A 61 15.85 13.39 10.71
C PHE A 61 16.20 14.88 10.71
N LEU A 62 16.89 15.38 9.68
CA LEU A 62 17.14 16.82 9.53
C LEU A 62 15.84 17.61 9.43
N THR A 63 14.90 17.14 8.59
CA THR A 63 13.61 17.80 8.36
C THR A 63 12.81 17.92 9.66
N PHE A 64 12.68 16.81 10.39
CA PHE A 64 11.84 16.75 11.58
C PHE A 64 12.52 17.36 12.82
N SER A 65 13.85 17.34 12.90
CA SER A 65 14.58 18.04 13.95
C SER A 65 14.43 19.56 13.80
N HIS A 66 14.61 20.10 12.59
CA HIS A 66 14.30 21.51 12.33
C HIS A 66 12.82 21.86 12.59
N LEU A 67 11.88 20.95 12.33
CA LEU A 67 10.47 21.18 12.67
C LEU A 67 10.25 21.28 14.18
N GLN A 68 10.93 20.45 14.98
CA GLN A 68 10.85 20.48 16.43
C GLN A 68 11.51 21.74 17.00
N GLU A 69 12.71 22.07 16.55
CA GLU A 69 13.40 23.32 16.91
C GLU A 69 12.54 24.54 16.58
N TYR A 70 11.89 24.58 15.40
CA TYR A 70 10.95 25.64 15.08
C TYR A 70 9.75 25.67 16.02
N THR A 71 9.26 24.51 16.47
CA THR A 71 8.11 24.43 17.38
C THR A 71 8.43 24.98 18.77
N PHE A 72 9.66 24.76 19.27
CA PHE A 72 10.10 25.26 20.58
C PHE A 72 10.57 26.71 20.52
N ASN A 73 11.41 27.05 19.54
CA ASN A 73 12.17 28.28 19.51
C ASN A 73 11.60 29.31 18.51
N ASN A 74 10.66 28.91 17.64
CA ASN A 74 10.01 29.75 16.63
C ASN A 74 10.99 30.52 15.73
N THR A 75 12.15 29.93 15.45
CA THR A 75 13.18 30.58 14.62
C THR A 75 12.80 30.56 13.14
N LYS A 76 13.09 31.64 12.42
CA LYS A 76 12.86 31.70 10.97
C LYS A 76 13.76 30.71 10.21
N TYR A 77 14.98 30.51 10.69
CA TYR A 77 15.96 29.62 10.09
C TYR A 77 15.45 28.17 10.03
N ASP A 78 15.00 27.64 11.17
CA ASP A 78 14.54 26.24 11.25
C ASP A 78 13.27 26.02 10.43
N LYS A 79 12.37 27.02 10.42
CA LYS A 79 11.18 26.98 9.56
C LYS A 79 11.52 26.86 8.08
N GLU A 80 12.52 27.62 7.61
CA GLU A 80 12.95 27.60 6.21
C GLU A 80 13.65 26.27 5.87
N LYS A 81 14.52 25.78 6.76
CA LYS A 81 15.19 24.49 6.59
C LYS A 81 14.20 23.33 6.52
N TYR A 82 13.28 23.25 7.48
CA TYR A 82 12.20 22.26 7.49
C TYR A 82 11.42 22.28 6.17
N LYS A 83 10.96 23.46 5.72
CA LYS A 83 10.19 23.58 4.47
C LYS A 83 10.97 23.10 3.25
N ASN A 84 12.24 23.50 3.15
CA ASN A 84 13.08 23.14 2.02
C ASN A 84 13.32 21.63 1.97
N TYR A 85 13.65 21.00 3.10
CA TYR A 85 13.89 19.56 3.13
C TYR A 85 12.60 18.76 2.96
N LEU A 86 11.47 19.21 3.53
CA LEU A 86 10.17 18.58 3.32
C LEU A 86 9.80 18.53 1.84
N MET A 87 9.97 19.65 1.12
CA MET A 87 9.69 19.72 -0.32
C MET A 87 10.56 18.73 -1.11
N LEU A 88 11.86 18.62 -0.77
CA LEU A 88 12.75 17.64 -1.38
C LEU A 88 12.33 16.19 -1.10
N LEU A 89 11.82 15.91 0.10
CA LEU A 89 11.34 14.57 0.48
C LEU A 89 10.01 14.21 -0.19
N GLU A 90 9.11 15.16 -0.44
CA GLU A 90 7.83 14.89 -1.10
C GLU A 90 8.02 14.29 -2.50
N ASP A 91 9.05 14.74 -3.22
CA ASP A 91 9.33 14.25 -4.58
C ASP A 91 10.13 12.94 -4.58
N LYS A 92 10.88 12.66 -3.52
CA LYS A 92 11.82 11.53 -3.45
C LYS A 92 11.33 10.31 -2.69
N THR A 93 10.43 10.50 -1.74
CA THR A 93 9.99 9.41 -0.87
C THR A 93 9.22 8.37 -1.67
N GLY A 94 9.52 7.09 -1.45
CA GLY A 94 8.90 5.96 -2.13
C GLY A 94 8.60 4.83 -1.17
N SER A 95 8.42 3.62 -1.72
CA SER A 95 8.07 2.43 -0.94
C SER A 95 9.08 2.11 0.16
N ASN A 96 10.36 2.35 -0.09
CA ASN A 96 11.46 2.05 0.82
C ASN A 96 11.47 2.95 2.05
N ASP A 97 10.78 4.09 1.98
CA ASP A 97 10.77 5.08 3.04
C ASP A 97 9.55 4.96 3.95
N ILE A 98 8.58 4.11 3.60
CA ILE A 98 7.32 3.97 4.35
C ILE A 98 7.59 3.53 5.79
N GLU A 99 8.46 2.53 6.00
CA GLU A 99 8.80 2.04 7.34
C GLU A 99 9.48 3.13 8.19
N ASN A 100 10.41 3.87 7.59
CA ASN A 100 11.05 5.02 8.23
C ASN A 100 10.05 6.12 8.60
N LEU A 101 9.06 6.38 7.73
CA LEU A 101 7.99 7.34 8.02
C LEU A 101 7.08 6.88 9.15
N LEU A 102 6.83 5.57 9.27
CA LEU A 102 6.02 5.02 10.35
C LEU A 102 6.66 5.26 11.73
N PHE A 103 7.98 5.19 11.85
CA PHE A 103 8.68 5.58 13.07
C PHE A 103 8.29 7.00 13.53
N PHE A 104 8.25 7.97 12.59
CA PHE A 104 7.86 9.35 12.91
C PHE A 104 6.35 9.54 13.13
N VAL A 105 5.51 8.71 12.50
CA VAL A 105 4.06 8.70 12.74
C VAL A 105 3.74 8.19 14.15
N ASP A 106 4.58 7.31 14.71
CA ASP A 106 4.42 6.76 16.05
C ASP A 106 4.85 7.69 17.18
N GLN A 107 5.50 8.83 16.88
CA GLN A 107 5.91 9.86 17.84
C GLN A 107 4.70 10.71 18.31
N LYS A 108 3.75 10.09 19.02
CA LYS A 108 2.46 10.70 19.39
C LYS A 108 2.58 11.94 20.28
N ASP A 109 3.66 12.04 21.03
CA ASP A 109 4.08 13.20 21.84
C ASP A 109 4.54 14.39 20.98
N LYS A 110 4.80 14.18 19.68
CA LYS A 110 5.33 15.15 18.72
C LYS A 110 4.33 15.43 17.58
N PRO A 111 3.18 16.09 17.84
CA PRO A 111 2.07 16.18 16.89
C PRO A 111 2.39 16.90 15.58
N ALA A 112 3.30 17.89 15.60
CA ALA A 112 3.76 18.58 14.39
C ALA A 112 4.52 17.62 13.45
N VAL A 113 5.38 16.77 14.02
CA VAL A 113 6.12 15.74 13.28
C VAL A 113 5.18 14.69 12.73
N VAL A 114 4.25 14.17 13.53
CA VAL A 114 3.25 13.19 13.06
C VAL A 114 2.46 13.74 11.86
N LYS A 115 2.03 15.01 11.93
CA LYS A 115 1.31 15.66 10.83
C LYS A 115 2.16 15.75 9.56
N ALA A 116 3.43 16.14 9.68
CA ALA A 116 4.34 16.24 8.55
C ALA A 116 4.73 14.85 7.98
N ALA A 117 4.97 13.86 8.84
CA ALA A 117 5.25 12.49 8.45
C ALA A 117 4.06 11.85 7.70
N ARG A 118 2.82 12.07 8.16
CA ARG A 118 1.62 11.61 7.41
C ARG A 118 1.47 12.28 6.05
N ARG A 119 1.94 13.51 5.89
CA ARG A 119 1.98 14.20 4.58
C ARG A 119 3.00 13.52 3.66
N LEU A 120 4.21 13.23 4.15
CA LEU A 120 5.21 12.49 3.38
C LEU A 120 4.76 11.06 3.07
N LEU A 121 4.05 10.40 3.98
CA LEU A 121 3.51 9.06 3.75
C LEU A 121 2.54 9.06 2.57
N LYS A 122 1.66 10.07 2.47
CA LYS A 122 0.77 10.24 1.31
C LYS A 122 1.53 10.47 0.01
N ALA A 123 2.63 11.21 0.06
CA ALA A 123 3.52 11.41 -1.09
C ALA A 123 4.20 10.08 -1.50
N ALA A 124 4.76 9.34 -0.55
CA ALA A 124 5.36 8.03 -0.78
C ALA A 124 4.39 7.05 -1.48
N PHE A 125 3.16 6.93 -1.00
CA PHE A 125 2.14 6.08 -1.65
C PHE A 125 1.71 6.58 -3.03
N LYS A 126 1.69 7.90 -3.26
CA LYS A 126 1.47 8.46 -4.60
C LYS A 126 2.60 8.01 -5.54
N ASN A 127 3.85 8.16 -5.13
CA ASN A 127 5.02 7.79 -5.92
C ASN A 127 5.09 6.27 -6.17
N CYS A 128 4.67 5.44 -5.20
CA CYS A 128 4.52 3.99 -5.40
C CYS A 128 3.50 3.64 -6.50
N THR A 129 2.45 4.46 -6.68
CA THR A 129 1.48 4.27 -7.77
C THR A 129 2.14 4.45 -9.14
N GLU A 130 3.04 5.43 -9.25
CA GLU A 130 3.74 5.77 -10.50
C GLU A 130 4.77 4.69 -10.88
N ASN A 131 5.44 4.10 -9.89
CA ASN A 131 6.43 3.04 -10.08
C ASN A 131 5.83 1.62 -10.20
N GLU A 132 4.53 1.44 -9.90
CA GLU A 132 3.85 0.13 -9.89
C GLU A 132 4.42 -0.87 -8.86
N ASP A 133 4.99 -0.39 -7.74
CA ASP A 133 5.74 -1.18 -6.73
C ASP A 133 4.85 -2.00 -5.77
N VAL A 134 3.95 -2.85 -6.29
CA VAL A 134 2.98 -3.59 -5.45
C VAL A 134 3.63 -4.54 -4.45
N GLU A 135 4.71 -5.22 -4.83
CA GLU A 135 5.41 -6.19 -3.97
C GLU A 135 5.85 -5.57 -2.64
N ARG A 136 6.46 -4.38 -2.70
CA ARG A 136 6.90 -3.64 -1.50
C ARG A 136 5.75 -3.11 -0.65
N LEU A 137 4.53 -3.10 -1.17
CA LEU A 137 3.34 -2.68 -0.43
C LEU A 137 2.70 -3.81 0.39
N ILE A 138 3.02 -5.07 0.10
CA ILE A 138 2.41 -6.24 0.76
C ILE A 138 2.62 -6.21 2.28
N PRO A 139 3.82 -5.92 2.83
CA PRO A 139 4.01 -5.86 4.28
C PRO A 139 3.07 -4.86 4.97
N PHE A 140 2.79 -3.72 4.32
CA PHE A 140 1.90 -2.67 4.86
C PHE A 140 0.41 -3.02 4.80
N LEU A 141 0.04 -4.16 4.20
CA LEU A 141 -1.30 -4.72 4.39
C LEU A 141 -1.47 -5.32 5.78
N LYS A 142 -0.39 -5.71 6.48
CA LYS A 142 -0.46 -6.44 7.75
C LYS A 142 -0.29 -5.56 8.99
N ILE A 143 0.19 -4.33 8.82
CA ILE A 143 0.36 -3.37 9.92
C ILE A 143 -0.99 -2.98 10.56
N SER A 144 -0.92 -2.51 11.80
CA SER A 144 -2.05 -2.09 12.62
C SER A 144 -2.50 -0.64 12.39
N ASP A 145 -1.68 0.21 11.76
CA ASP A 145 -2.06 1.60 11.47
C ASP A 145 -3.11 1.66 10.35
N ASP A 146 -4.33 2.08 10.72
CA ASP A 146 -5.49 2.12 9.82
C ASP A 146 -5.31 3.05 8.61
N GLU A 147 -4.65 4.21 8.81
CA GLU A 147 -4.43 5.16 7.71
C GLU A 147 -3.45 4.58 6.69
N THR A 148 -2.36 3.97 7.15
CA THR A 148 -1.37 3.34 6.29
C THR A 148 -1.94 2.10 5.61
N ASN A 149 -2.76 1.31 6.30
CA ASN A 149 -3.47 0.18 5.69
C ASN A 149 -4.42 0.65 4.56
N ASP A 150 -5.19 1.72 4.82
CA ASP A 150 -6.08 2.31 3.83
C ASP A 150 -5.33 2.89 2.62
N LEU A 151 -4.22 3.60 2.86
CA LEU A 151 -3.35 4.12 1.80
C LEU A 151 -2.74 2.99 0.96
N THR A 152 -2.32 1.90 1.60
CA THR A 152 -1.79 0.71 0.93
C THR A 152 -2.83 0.10 0.02
N LEU A 153 -4.05 -0.17 0.53
CA LEU A 153 -5.15 -0.71 -0.26
C LEU A 153 -5.55 0.21 -1.42
N LYS A 154 -5.63 1.53 -1.19
CA LYS A 154 -5.93 2.51 -2.24
C LYS A 154 -4.86 2.50 -3.34
N THR A 155 -3.59 2.40 -2.97
CA THR A 155 -2.45 2.40 -3.90
C THR A 155 -2.46 1.13 -4.75
N ILE A 156 -2.56 -0.05 -4.12
CA ILE A 156 -2.70 -1.33 -4.83
C ILE A 156 -3.90 -1.31 -5.77
N GLN A 157 -5.05 -0.78 -5.31
CA GLN A 157 -6.24 -0.66 -6.15
C GLN A 157 -6.00 0.25 -7.37
N ARG A 158 -5.31 1.38 -7.20
CA ARG A 158 -4.95 2.32 -8.29
C ARG A 158 -4.01 1.68 -9.30
N ILE A 159 -3.13 0.78 -8.88
CA ILE A 159 -2.23 0.06 -9.78
C ILE A 159 -2.98 -1.05 -10.53
N ILE A 160 -3.75 -1.89 -9.83
CA ILE A 160 -4.38 -3.09 -10.40
C ILE A 160 -5.59 -2.78 -11.28
N THR A 161 -6.43 -1.81 -10.88
CA THR A 161 -7.70 -1.53 -11.60
C THR A 161 -7.47 -1.14 -13.07
N PRO A 162 -6.52 -0.24 -13.40
CA PRO A 162 -6.18 0.05 -14.79
C PRO A 162 -5.71 -1.17 -15.58
N LYS A 163 -4.94 -2.09 -14.98
CA LYS A 163 -4.48 -3.31 -15.66
C LYS A 163 -5.66 -4.20 -16.04
N ARG A 164 -6.57 -4.44 -15.09
CA ARG A 164 -7.80 -5.21 -15.38
C ARG A 164 -8.64 -4.58 -16.49
N LYS A 165 -8.73 -3.23 -16.51
CA LYS A 165 -9.46 -2.49 -17.55
C LYS A 165 -8.90 -2.74 -18.96
N VAL A 166 -7.60 -3.02 -19.12
CA VAL A 166 -7.01 -3.39 -20.42
C VAL A 166 -7.72 -4.61 -20.99
N VAL A 167 -7.83 -5.68 -20.20
CA VAL A 167 -8.50 -6.91 -20.66
C VAL A 167 -10.01 -6.71 -20.80
N SER A 168 -10.67 -5.96 -19.91
CA SER A 168 -12.10 -5.65 -20.06
C SER A 168 -12.43 -4.89 -21.37
N LYS A 169 -11.43 -4.22 -21.95
CA LYS A 169 -11.51 -3.51 -23.24
C LYS A 169 -11.06 -4.35 -24.44
N GLY A 170 -10.70 -5.63 -24.26
CA GLY A 170 -10.26 -6.50 -25.36
C GLY A 170 -8.74 -6.61 -25.52
N GLY A 171 -7.98 -6.10 -24.55
CA GLY A 171 -6.52 -6.18 -24.55
C GLY A 171 -5.99 -7.43 -23.85
N THR A 172 -4.66 -7.47 -23.74
CA THR A 172 -3.90 -8.52 -23.05
C THR A 172 -3.00 -7.88 -22.00
N LEU A 173 -2.90 -8.48 -20.82
CA LEU A 173 -1.99 -8.02 -19.76
C LEU A 173 -0.53 -8.21 -20.20
N ARG A 174 0.36 -7.32 -19.74
CA ARG A 174 1.80 -7.51 -19.90
C ARG A 174 2.27 -8.65 -18.98
N LYS A 175 3.34 -9.34 -19.33
CA LYS A 175 3.92 -10.43 -18.52
C LYS A 175 4.17 -10.01 -17.06
N LYS A 176 4.71 -8.81 -16.83
CA LYS A 176 4.92 -8.28 -15.48
C LYS A 176 3.62 -8.07 -14.69
N ASP A 177 2.54 -7.63 -15.36
CA ASP A 177 1.24 -7.41 -14.70
C ASP A 177 0.60 -8.76 -14.34
N ILE A 178 0.78 -9.78 -15.19
CA ILE A 178 0.35 -11.15 -14.92
C ILE A 178 1.03 -11.67 -13.65
N ILE A 179 2.36 -11.61 -13.60
CA ILE A 179 3.15 -12.06 -12.44
C ILE A 179 2.67 -11.37 -11.16
N MET A 180 2.65 -10.04 -11.15
CA MET A 180 2.19 -9.23 -10.01
C MET A 180 0.76 -9.54 -9.57
N MET A 181 -0.20 -9.63 -10.51
CA MET A 181 -1.60 -9.89 -10.16
C MET A 181 -1.87 -11.35 -9.75
N SER A 182 -0.99 -12.28 -10.13
CA SER A 182 -1.05 -13.69 -9.71
C SER A 182 -0.21 -14.01 -8.47
N ASP A 183 0.43 -13.00 -7.87
CA ASP A 183 1.32 -13.17 -6.73
C ASP A 183 0.54 -13.79 -5.53
N PRO A 184 0.94 -14.98 -5.06
CA PRO A 184 0.31 -15.64 -3.93
C PRO A 184 0.34 -14.79 -2.65
N GLU A 185 1.41 -14.04 -2.40
CA GLU A 185 1.56 -13.26 -1.16
C GLU A 185 0.58 -12.09 -1.13
N LEU A 186 0.48 -11.37 -2.25
CA LEU A 186 -0.50 -10.31 -2.43
C LEU A 186 -1.94 -10.84 -2.25
N ILE A 187 -2.29 -11.93 -2.92
CA ILE A 187 -3.66 -12.48 -2.88
C ILE A 187 -4.04 -12.89 -1.46
N LYS A 188 -3.17 -13.62 -0.76
CA LYS A 188 -3.41 -14.06 0.62
C LYS A 188 -3.54 -12.86 1.58
N ALA A 189 -2.63 -11.89 1.48
CA ALA A 189 -2.68 -10.69 2.31
C ALA A 189 -3.98 -9.88 2.08
N LEU A 190 -4.49 -9.84 0.85
CA LEU A 190 -5.78 -9.21 0.55
C LEU A 190 -6.96 -10.04 1.06
N LEU A 191 -6.92 -11.36 0.95
CA LEU A 191 -7.98 -12.27 1.45
C LEU A 191 -8.16 -12.12 2.96
N GLU A 192 -7.06 -12.05 3.71
CA GLU A 192 -7.05 -11.76 5.15
C GLU A 192 -7.78 -10.45 5.50
N LYS A 193 -7.79 -9.49 4.56
CA LYS A 193 -8.41 -8.17 4.76
C LYS A 193 -9.84 -8.05 4.24
N VAL A 194 -10.40 -9.07 3.59
CA VAL A 194 -11.77 -9.02 3.02
C VAL A 194 -12.83 -8.83 4.11
N THR A 195 -12.60 -9.40 5.29
CA THR A 195 -13.54 -9.32 6.42
C THR A 195 -13.66 -7.90 6.96
N VAL A 196 -12.58 -7.12 6.92
CA VAL A 196 -12.51 -5.77 7.49
C VAL A 196 -12.53 -4.65 6.45
N SER A 197 -12.22 -4.95 5.17
CA SER A 197 -12.10 -3.93 4.13
C SER A 197 -12.78 -4.32 2.82
N SER A 198 -13.79 -3.53 2.43
CA SER A 198 -14.42 -3.65 1.11
C SER A 198 -13.49 -3.30 -0.05
N LYS A 199 -12.39 -2.57 0.20
CA LYS A 199 -11.38 -2.26 -0.83
C LYS A 199 -10.58 -3.49 -1.20
N ALA A 200 -10.18 -4.31 -0.22
CA ALA A 200 -9.51 -5.59 -0.47
C ALA A 200 -10.35 -6.48 -1.40
N ALA A 201 -11.65 -6.60 -1.12
CA ALA A 201 -12.58 -7.34 -1.99
C ALA A 201 -12.64 -6.77 -3.43
N LYS A 202 -12.64 -5.44 -3.61
CA LYS A 202 -12.63 -4.81 -4.94
C LYS A 202 -11.33 -5.09 -5.72
N ILE A 203 -10.20 -5.12 -5.02
CA ILE A 203 -8.90 -5.47 -5.62
C ILE A 203 -8.93 -6.92 -6.08
N LEU A 204 -9.35 -7.84 -5.21
CA LEU A 204 -9.46 -9.27 -5.55
C LEU A 204 -10.43 -9.54 -6.71
N VAL A 205 -11.57 -8.85 -6.78
CA VAL A 205 -12.47 -8.90 -7.94
C VAL A 205 -11.77 -8.42 -9.22
N SER A 206 -10.85 -7.46 -9.12
CA SER A 206 -10.06 -7.00 -10.27
C SER A 206 -8.95 -7.98 -10.64
N ILE A 207 -8.49 -8.82 -9.70
CA ILE A 207 -7.56 -9.91 -9.99
C ILE A 207 -8.31 -11.06 -10.69
N GLU A 208 -9.56 -11.36 -10.34
CA GLU A 208 -10.37 -12.46 -10.90
C GLU A 208 -9.82 -13.88 -10.58
N GLU A 209 -9.55 -14.66 -11.62
CA GLU A 209 -9.35 -16.11 -11.60
C GLU A 209 -8.22 -16.60 -10.67
N PRO A 210 -7.04 -15.94 -10.58
CA PRO A 210 -5.98 -16.37 -9.66
C PRO A 210 -6.42 -16.40 -8.20
N VAL A 211 -7.38 -15.56 -7.80
CA VAL A 211 -7.84 -15.50 -6.42
C VAL A 211 -8.49 -16.81 -6.00
N LEU A 212 -9.26 -17.45 -6.89
CA LEU A 212 -10.05 -18.64 -6.59
C LEU A 212 -9.19 -19.79 -6.04
N LYS A 213 -7.95 -19.91 -6.53
CA LYS A 213 -6.97 -20.92 -6.07
C LYS A 213 -6.66 -20.80 -4.57
N TYR A 214 -6.74 -19.61 -4.00
CA TYR A 214 -6.35 -19.33 -2.62
C TYR A 214 -7.54 -19.15 -1.69
N MET A 215 -8.78 -19.22 -2.19
CA MET A 215 -9.98 -19.02 -1.38
C MET A 215 -10.32 -20.20 -0.48
N SER A 216 -9.87 -21.42 -0.81
CA SER A 216 -10.22 -22.64 -0.07
C SER A 216 -9.73 -22.68 1.40
N GLY A 217 -8.82 -21.78 1.79
CA GLY A 217 -8.37 -21.62 3.17
C GLY A 217 -9.09 -20.51 3.95
N TYR A 218 -10.09 -19.86 3.35
CA TYR A 218 -10.83 -18.76 3.95
C TYR A 218 -12.32 -19.04 3.90
N ASP A 219 -12.98 -18.99 5.05
CA ASP A 219 -14.42 -19.24 5.15
C ASP A 219 -15.19 -17.99 5.58
N GLY A 220 -16.49 -17.99 5.26
CA GLY A 220 -17.46 -17.00 5.75
C GLY A 220 -18.24 -16.28 4.67
N GLU A 221 -19.35 -15.64 5.07
CA GLU A 221 -20.32 -15.01 4.16
C GLU A 221 -19.67 -13.98 3.23
N LYS A 222 -18.71 -13.20 3.73
CA LYS A 222 -17.99 -12.19 2.94
C LYS A 222 -17.10 -12.82 1.87
N ILE A 223 -16.49 -13.98 2.16
CA ILE A 223 -15.68 -14.74 1.20
C ILE A 223 -16.58 -15.36 0.13
N GLY A 224 -17.70 -15.97 0.49
CA GLY A 224 -18.68 -16.47 -0.49
C GLY A 224 -19.27 -15.36 -1.38
N LYS A 225 -19.56 -14.19 -0.81
CA LYS A 225 -19.96 -12.99 -1.59
C LYS A 225 -18.84 -12.51 -2.54
N LEU A 226 -17.58 -12.62 -2.14
CA LEU A 226 -16.43 -12.28 -2.98
C LEU A 226 -16.32 -13.27 -4.16
N GLU A 227 -16.43 -14.57 -3.89
CA GLU A 227 -16.38 -15.62 -4.92
C GLU A 227 -17.44 -15.39 -6.00
N ASN A 228 -18.68 -15.14 -5.57
CA ASN A 228 -19.79 -14.80 -6.47
C ASN A 228 -19.50 -13.56 -7.32
N LYS A 229 -18.84 -12.54 -6.76
CA LYS A 229 -18.45 -11.34 -7.51
C LYS A 229 -17.36 -11.64 -8.53
N ILE A 230 -16.38 -12.47 -8.18
CA ILE A 230 -15.32 -12.93 -9.09
C ILE A 230 -15.93 -13.71 -10.25
N ASN A 231 -16.76 -14.72 -9.96
CA ASN A 231 -17.45 -15.52 -10.97
C ASN A 231 -18.32 -14.65 -11.88
N LYS A 232 -19.04 -13.66 -11.34
CA LYS A 232 -19.82 -12.70 -12.12
C LYS A 232 -18.95 -11.84 -13.03
N ALA A 233 -17.78 -11.39 -12.56
CA ALA A 233 -16.83 -10.61 -13.36
C ALA A 233 -16.27 -11.45 -14.52
N MET A 234 -15.88 -12.69 -14.25
CA MET A 234 -15.40 -13.65 -15.26
C MET A 234 -16.48 -13.95 -16.31
N SER A 235 -17.71 -14.25 -15.89
CA SER A 235 -18.84 -14.49 -16.79
C SER A 235 -19.16 -13.28 -17.66
N LYS A 236 -19.09 -12.06 -17.10
CA LYS A 236 -19.28 -10.82 -17.87
C LYS A 236 -18.20 -10.65 -18.93
N ARG A 237 -16.94 -10.96 -18.62
CA ARG A 237 -15.83 -10.94 -19.58
C ARG A 237 -16.06 -11.97 -20.69
N LYS A 238 -16.32 -13.23 -20.35
CA LYS A 238 -16.56 -14.31 -21.32
C LYS A 238 -17.77 -14.05 -22.21
N LYS A 239 -18.85 -13.44 -21.69
CA LYS A 239 -20.01 -13.04 -22.53
C LYS A 239 -19.62 -12.05 -23.64
N LYS A 240 -18.69 -11.14 -23.35
CA LYS A 240 -18.22 -10.11 -24.30
C LYS A 240 -17.09 -10.62 -25.20
N TYR A 241 -16.30 -11.57 -24.70
CA TYR A 241 -15.13 -12.15 -25.34
C TYR A 241 -15.12 -13.68 -25.06
N PRO A 242 -15.86 -14.49 -25.83
CA PRO A 242 -16.06 -15.92 -25.54
C PRO A 242 -14.77 -16.73 -25.49
N GLU A 243 -13.77 -16.34 -26.29
CA GLU A 243 -12.46 -16.98 -26.37
C GLU A 243 -11.45 -16.41 -25.36
N SER A 244 -11.90 -15.54 -24.44
CA SER A 244 -11.01 -14.90 -23.48
C SER A 244 -10.53 -15.83 -22.36
N ASN A 245 -9.25 -15.73 -22.04
CA ASN A 245 -8.66 -16.27 -20.81
C ASN A 245 -8.47 -15.15 -19.78
N TRP A 246 -8.01 -15.50 -18.57
CA TRP A 246 -7.85 -14.54 -17.48
C TRP A 246 -7.09 -13.25 -17.87
N TYR A 247 -5.99 -13.38 -18.61
CA TYR A 247 -5.08 -12.29 -18.92
C TYR A 247 -5.28 -11.70 -20.32
N SER A 248 -6.13 -12.27 -21.17
CA SER A 248 -6.35 -11.85 -22.56
C SER A 248 -7.80 -11.95 -22.98
N ALA A 249 -8.31 -10.91 -23.63
CA ALA A 249 -9.67 -10.86 -24.16
C ALA A 249 -9.70 -10.95 -25.69
N ILE A 250 -10.17 -12.07 -26.22
CA ILE A 250 -10.19 -12.41 -27.65
C ILE A 250 -11.62 -12.80 -28.08
N GLY A 251 -11.92 -12.73 -29.38
CA GLY A 251 -13.20 -13.18 -29.94
C GLY A 251 -14.36 -12.23 -29.67
N LYS A 252 -14.12 -10.91 -29.70
CA LYS A 252 -15.14 -9.90 -29.36
C LYS A 252 -16.45 -10.14 -30.11
N THR A 253 -17.53 -10.36 -29.38
CA THR A 253 -18.87 -10.43 -29.98
C THR A 253 -19.25 -9.05 -30.49
N ARG A 254 -19.44 -8.91 -31.81
CA ARG A 254 -20.08 -7.72 -32.37
C ARG A 254 -21.53 -7.73 -31.88
N SER A 255 -21.89 -6.80 -31.00
CA SER A 255 -23.30 -6.53 -30.73
C SER A 255 -23.94 -6.16 -32.07
N HIS A 256 -24.77 -7.03 -32.62
CA HIS A 256 -25.65 -6.69 -33.74
C HIS A 256 -26.64 -5.65 -33.23
N GLY A 257 -26.23 -4.39 -33.32
CA GLY A 257 -27.05 -3.20 -33.18
C GLY A 257 -27.15 -2.54 -34.54
N ARG A 258 -27.74 -3.24 -35.51
CA ARG A 258 -28.39 -2.64 -36.66
C ARG A 258 -29.56 -3.54 -37.01
N SER A 259 -30.70 -3.22 -36.40
CA SER A 259 -32.00 -3.55 -36.98
C SER A 259 -32.07 -2.81 -38.30
N GLU A 260 -31.76 -3.50 -39.39
CA GLU A 260 -32.34 -3.15 -40.69
C GLU A 260 -33.84 -3.40 -40.55
N VAL A 261 -34.57 -2.32 -40.31
CA VAL A 261 -36.02 -2.25 -40.47
C VAL A 261 -36.25 -1.14 -41.48
N GLY A 262 -36.82 -1.52 -42.61
CA GLY A 262 -37.27 -0.60 -43.64
C GLY A 262 -37.26 -1.19 -45.04
N ASP A 263 -37.83 -2.39 -45.20
CA ASP A 263 -38.47 -2.76 -46.46
C ASP A 263 -39.87 -2.12 -46.49
N GLY A 264 -40.29 -1.66 -47.66
CA GLY A 264 -41.68 -1.32 -47.98
C GLY A 264 -42.00 0.15 -48.23
N GLY A 265 -42.25 0.49 -49.50
CA GLY A 265 -42.96 1.71 -49.88
C GLY A 265 -42.86 2.07 -51.36
N ASP A 266 -43.58 1.31 -52.18
CA ASP A 266 -43.96 1.64 -53.57
C ASP A 266 -44.93 2.85 -53.59
N ASP A 267 -45.18 3.37 -54.80
CA ASP A 267 -46.20 4.35 -55.24
C ASP A 267 -45.69 5.79 -55.54
N GLY A 268 -45.48 6.05 -56.85
CA GLY A 268 -45.34 7.37 -57.46
C GLY A 268 -44.75 7.35 -58.87
#